data_AF-A0A7L5Z591-F1
#
_entry.id   AF-A0A7L5Z591-F1
#
_cell.length_a   1.000
_cell.length_b   1.000
_cell.length_c   1.000
_cell.angle_alpha   90.00
_cell.angle_beta   90.00
_cell.angle_gamma   90.00
#
_symmetry.space_group_name_H-M   'P 1'
#
loop_
_entity.id
_entity.type
_entity.pdbx_description
1 polymer ?
#
loop_
_entity_poly.entity_id
_entity_poly.type
_entity_poly.pdbx_seq_one_letter_code
_entity_poly.pdbx_strand_id
1 'polypeptide(L)'
;MRLPSLLATLVASSALLATPALAQDAAWVGEGSLGAGMTSGNTDTTDFGMGLKLQRVQAPWTLTVEAIAEYAETNGVESNNRTFLAGQADFDLQDRL
;
A
#
# COMPACT_ATOMS: atom_id res chain seq x y z
N MET A 1 39.97 12.09 9.50
CA MET A 1 39.75 10.63 9.56
C MET A 1 38.47 10.35 8.81
N ARG A 2 38.56 9.77 7.60
CA ARG A 2 37.40 9.50 6.73
C ARG A 2 36.90 8.08 7.01
N LEU A 3 35.63 7.92 7.36
CA LEU A 3 34.95 6.63 7.37
C LEU A 3 33.93 6.63 6.21
N PRO A 4 33.91 5.60 5.33
CA PRO A 4 32.98 5.54 4.22
C PRO A 4 31.63 5.03 4.74
N SER A 5 30.60 5.88 4.71
CA SER A 5 29.24 5.49 5.05
C SER A 5 28.66 4.64 3.92
N LEU A 6 28.47 3.35 4.20
CA LEU A 6 27.84 2.37 3.32
C LEU A 6 26.35 2.71 3.18
N LEU A 7 25.95 3.13 1.98
CA LEU A 7 24.55 3.27 1.57
C LEU A 7 23.93 1.88 1.42
N ALA A 8 22.98 1.54 2.30
CA ALA A 8 22.14 0.35 2.15
C ALA A 8 20.87 0.75 1.38
N THR A 9 20.93 0.70 0.05
CA THR A 9 19.75 0.87 -0.81
C THR A 9 18.93 -0.41 -0.76
N LEU A 10 17.84 -0.42 0.01
CA LEU A 10 16.90 -1.54 0.05
C LEU A 10 15.93 -1.41 -1.14
N VAL A 11 16.23 -2.10 -2.25
CA VAL A 11 15.26 -2.29 -3.34
C VAL A 11 14.25 -3.33 -2.87
N ALA A 12 13.06 -2.88 -2.48
CA ALA A 12 11.96 -3.75 -2.09
C ALA A 12 11.40 -4.45 -3.33
N SER A 13 11.85 -5.68 -3.58
CA SER A 13 11.27 -6.58 -4.57
C SER A 13 9.83 -6.91 -4.18
N SER A 14 8.86 -6.35 -4.89
CA SER A 14 7.44 -6.67 -4.79
C SER A 14 7.21 -8.14 -5.13
N ALA A 15 7.01 -8.97 -4.11
CA ALA A 15 6.68 -10.38 -4.26
C ALA A 15 5.24 -10.52 -4.78
N LEU A 16 5.11 -10.95 -6.04
CA LEU A 16 3.85 -11.38 -6.63
C LEU A 16 3.38 -12.68 -5.95
N LEU A 17 2.57 -12.56 -4.90
CA LEU A 17 1.84 -13.70 -4.34
C LEU A 17 0.67 -14.05 -5.26
N ALA A 18 0.94 -14.91 -6.25
CA ALA A 18 -0.12 -15.49 -7.08
C ALA A 18 -0.93 -16.50 -6.25
N THR A 19 -2.13 -16.11 -5.82
CA THR A 19 -3.08 -17.01 -5.15
C THR A 19 -3.81 -17.89 -6.18
N PRO A 20 -4.17 -19.15 -5.86
CA PRO A 20 -4.89 -20.02 -6.77
C PRO A 20 -6.29 -19.45 -7.07
N ALA A 21 -6.65 -19.43 -8.36
CA ALA A 21 -7.96 -19.00 -8.82
C ALA A 21 -9.04 -20.00 -8.37
N LEU A 22 -9.72 -19.70 -7.25
CA LEU A 22 -10.98 -20.35 -6.89
C LEU A 22 -12.11 -19.63 -7.61
N ALA A 23 -12.71 -20.29 -8.60
CA ALA A 23 -13.87 -19.76 -9.29
C ALA A 23 -15.12 -19.84 -8.40
N GLN A 24 -15.90 -18.76 -8.44
CA GLN A 24 -17.38 -18.75 -8.40
C GLN A 24 -18.12 -18.47 -7.08
N ASP A 25 -17.60 -17.54 -6.30
CA ASP A 25 -18.44 -16.58 -5.58
C ASP A 25 -17.78 -15.21 -5.74
N ALA A 26 -18.53 -14.10 -5.60
CA ALA A 26 -17.93 -12.76 -5.63
C ALA A 26 -16.96 -12.62 -4.44
N ALA A 27 -15.73 -13.06 -4.64
CA ALA A 27 -14.69 -13.07 -3.64
C ALA A 27 -14.02 -11.69 -3.59
N TRP A 28 -13.56 -11.31 -2.41
CA TRP A 28 -12.67 -10.17 -2.29
C TRP A 28 -11.32 -10.53 -2.88
N VAL A 29 -10.92 -9.81 -3.92
CA VAL A 29 -9.57 -9.82 -4.48
C VAL A 29 -8.83 -8.64 -3.90
N GLY A 30 -7.59 -8.82 -3.47
CA GLY A 30 -6.88 -7.76 -2.79
C GLY A 30 -5.38 -7.75 -3.03
N GLU A 31 -4.80 -6.57 -2.89
CA GLU A 31 -3.37 -6.31 -2.95
C GLU A 31 -2.94 -5.60 -1.66
N GLY A 32 -1.79 -5.99 -1.14
CA GLY A 32 -1.17 -5.37 0.03
C GLY A 32 0.21 -4.84 -0.33
N SER A 33 0.56 -3.68 0.22
CA SER A 33 1.88 -3.07 0.10
C SER A 33 2.47 -2.79 1.48
N LEU A 34 3.79 -2.95 1.59
CA LEU A 34 4.56 -2.61 2.79
C LEU A 34 5.83 -1.90 2.32
N GLY A 35 6.20 -0.81 2.98
CA GLY A 35 7.39 -0.02 2.70
C GLY A 35 8.02 0.46 3.99
N ALA A 36 9.34 0.55 4.01
CA ALA A 36 10.07 1.19 5.09
C ALA A 36 11.37 1.79 4.56
N GLY A 37 11.73 2.96 5.06
CA GLY A 37 12.92 3.69 4.68
C GLY A 37 13.62 4.27 5.90
N MET A 38 14.95 4.35 5.82
CA MET A 38 15.74 5.04 6.84
C MET A 38 16.89 5.80 6.16
N THR A 39 17.00 7.09 6.45
CA THR A 39 18.08 7.95 5.99
C THR A 39 18.81 8.52 7.20
N SER A 40 20.14 8.45 7.22
CA SER A 40 20.96 9.05 8.27
C SER A 40 22.08 9.87 7.63
N GLY A 41 22.32 11.08 8.18
CA GLY A 41 23.23 12.06 7.61
C GLY A 41 23.12 13.41 8.33
N ASN A 42 22.68 14.46 7.62
CA ASN A 42 22.40 15.77 8.24
C ASN A 42 21.06 15.81 8.98
N THR A 43 20.20 14.83 8.73
CA THR A 43 18.88 14.68 9.35
C THR A 43 18.52 13.20 9.34
N ASP A 44 18.15 12.65 10.48
CA ASP A 44 17.73 11.27 10.61
C ASP A 44 16.25 11.18 10.20
N THR A 45 15.90 10.31 9.28
CA THR A 45 14.51 10.12 8.84
C THR A 45 14.19 8.65 8.83
N THR A 46 13.09 8.26 9.46
CA THR A 46 12.56 6.91 9.45
C THR A 46 11.13 6.96 8.93
N ASP A 47 10.84 6.20 7.89
CA ASP A 47 9.50 6.06 7.33
C ASP A 47 9.08 4.59 7.31
N PHE A 48 7.80 4.37 7.54
CA PHE A 48 7.12 3.09 7.47
C PHE A 48 5.75 3.30 6.85
N GLY A 49 5.37 2.45 5.91
CA GLY A 49 4.11 2.52 5.21
C GLY A 49 3.52 1.14 4.99
N MET A 50 2.20 1.05 5.12
CA MET A 50 1.42 -0.12 4.77
C MET A 50 0.16 0.29 4.02
N GLY A 51 -0.19 -0.47 2.99
CA GLY A 51 -1.38 -0.27 2.19
C GLY A 51 -2.12 -1.59 1.98
N LEU A 52 -3.44 -1.50 1.93
CA LEU A 52 -4.34 -2.62 1.62
C LEU A 52 -5.43 -2.11 0.69
N LYS A 53 -5.61 -2.79 -0.44
CA LYS A 53 -6.70 -2.55 -1.37
C LYS A 53 -7.46 -3.84 -1.60
N LEU A 54 -8.77 -3.80 -1.42
CA LEU A 54 -9.68 -4.92 -1.62
C LEU A 54 -10.75 -4.52 -2.63
N GLN A 55 -11.08 -5.43 -3.54
CA GLN A 55 -12.14 -5.26 -4.53
C GLN A 55 -13.03 -6.50 -4.55
N ARG A 56 -14.33 -6.29 -4.58
CA ARG A 56 -15.34 -7.33 -4.77
C ARG A 56 -16.20 -6.98 -5.96
N VAL A 57 -16.14 -7.82 -6.99
CA VAL A 57 -16.96 -7.68 -8.20
C VAL A 57 -18.18 -8.59 -8.07
N GLN A 58 -19.37 -8.00 -7.99
CA GLN A 58 -20.64 -8.69 -8.00
C GLN A 58 -21.62 -7.93 -8.89
N ALA A 59 -21.64 -8.25 -10.18
CA ALA A 59 -22.47 -7.57 -11.17
C ALA A 59 -23.92 -7.37 -10.66
N PRO A 60 -24.50 -6.17 -10.79
CA PRO A 60 -23.96 -4.97 -11.47
C PRO A 60 -23.02 -4.10 -10.61
N TRP A 61 -22.68 -4.50 -9.39
CA TRP A 61 -21.91 -3.70 -8.45
C TRP A 61 -20.43 -4.11 -8.39
N THR A 62 -19.55 -3.12 -8.36
CA THR A 62 -18.15 -3.31 -7.95
C THR A 62 -17.91 -2.50 -6.69
N LEU A 63 -17.43 -3.16 -5.63
CA LEU A 63 -17.06 -2.52 -4.37
C LEU A 63 -15.55 -2.51 -4.25
N THR A 64 -14.98 -1.36 -3.91
CA THR A 64 -13.55 -1.20 -3.62
C THR A 64 -13.37 -0.58 -2.25
N VAL A 65 -12.46 -1.13 -1.45
CA VAL A 65 -12.06 -0.61 -0.15
C VAL A 65 -10.54 -0.44 -0.16
N GLU A 66 -10.06 0.71 0.27
CA GLU A 66 -8.64 1.03 0.33
C GLU A 66 -8.29 1.60 1.70
N ALA A 67 -7.23 1.08 2.31
CA ALA A 67 -6.72 1.53 3.60
C ALA A 67 -5.20 1.72 3.50
N ILE A 68 -4.70 2.85 3.96
CA ILE A 68 -3.27 3.17 3.99
C ILE A 68 -2.92 3.72 5.37
N ALA A 69 -1.80 3.28 5.92
CA ALA A 69 -1.20 3.86 7.11
C ALA A 69 0.28 4.08 6.86
N GLU A 70 0.73 5.32 7.05
CA GLU A 70 2.10 5.76 6.90
C GLU A 70 2.52 6.51 8.16
N TYR A 71 3.72 6.19 8.64
CA TYR A 71 4.40 6.82 9.75
C TYR A 71 5.74 7.33 9.24
N ALA A 72 6.05 8.59 9.52
CA ALA A 72 7.35 9.16 9.19
C ALA A 72 7.84 10.11 10.28
N GLU A 73 9.06 9.87 10.71
CA GLU A 73 9.76 10.64 11.73
C GLU A 73 11.00 11.30 11.12
N THR A 74 11.28 12.53 11.52
CA THR A 74 12.47 13.29 11.07
C THR A 74 13.12 13.96 12.27
N ASN A 75 14.38 13.62 12.57
CA ASN A 75 15.18 14.13 13.70
C ASN A 75 14.51 13.97 15.07
N GLY A 76 13.80 12.87 15.32
CA GLY A 76 13.06 12.69 16.58
C GLY A 76 11.73 13.42 16.64
N VAL A 77 11.35 14.15 15.58
CA VAL A 77 10.08 14.87 15.47
C VAL A 77 9.18 14.14 14.49
N GLU A 78 7.99 13.77 14.95
CA GLU A 78 6.94 13.21 14.12
C GLU A 78 6.64 14.19 12.97
N SER A 79 6.96 13.79 11.75
CA SER A 79 6.99 14.68 10.59
C SER A 79 5.74 14.49 9.73
N ASN A 80 5.31 13.24 9.54
CA ASN A 80 4.11 12.95 8.74
C ASN A 80 3.51 11.58 9.09
N ASN A 81 2.39 11.60 9.81
CA ASN A 81 1.55 10.43 10.03
C ASN A 81 0.29 10.55 9.17
N ARG A 82 0.16 9.67 8.16
CA ARG A 82 -1.00 9.65 7.27
C ARG A 82 -1.76 8.36 7.44
N THR A 83 -3.02 8.45 7.83
CA THR A 83 -3.97 7.34 7.75
C THR A 83 -5.08 7.71 6.79
N PHE A 84 -5.36 6.82 5.85
CA PHE A 84 -6.36 7.01 4.82
C PHE A 84 -7.25 5.78 4.71
N LEU A 85 -8.55 6.00 4.60
CA LEU A 85 -9.54 4.96 4.35
C LEU A 85 -10.52 5.48 3.30
N ALA A 86 -10.72 4.69 2.26
CA ALA A 86 -11.67 4.98 1.20
C ALA A 86 -12.54 3.76 0.89
N GLY A 87 -13.77 4.04 0.49
CA GLY A 87 -14.71 3.06 -0.03
C GLY A 87 -15.37 3.60 -1.29
N GLN A 88 -15.47 2.76 -2.31
CA GLN A 88 -16.11 3.07 -3.59
C GLN A 88 -17.08 1.97 -3.96
N ALA A 89 -18.20 2.37 -4.57
CA ALA A 89 -19.22 1.48 -5.10
C ALA A 89 -19.61 1.93 -6.50
N ASP A 90 -19.28 1.13 -7.50
CA ASP A 90 -19.59 1.37 -8.90
C ASP A 90 -20.76 0.50 -9.33
N PHE A 91 -21.65 1.05 -10.16
CA PHE A 91 -22.78 0.33 -10.74
C PHE A 91 -22.68 0.30 -12.26
N ASP A 92 -22.61 -0.89 -12.83
CA ASP A 92 -22.60 -1.13 -14.27
C ASP A 92 -24.03 -1.07 -14.84
N LEU A 93 -24.33 0.01 -15.54
CA LEU A 93 -25.52 0.15 -16.39
C LEU A 93 -25.24 -0.51 -17.76
N GLN A 94 -25.18 -1.84 -17.81
CA GLN A 94 -25.22 -2.55 -19.09
C GLN A 94 -26.67 -2.57 -19.62
N ASP A 95 -27.14 -1.44 -20.14
CA ASP A 95 -28.18 -1.44 -21.15
C ASP A 95 -27.51 -1.54 -22.52
N ARG A 96 -27.82 -2.64 -23.21
CA ARG A 96 -27.51 -2.82 -24.64
C ARG A 96 -28.10 -1.62 -25.39
N LEU A 97 -27.26 -0.89 -26.13
CA LEU A 97 -27.72 -0.20 -27.34
C LEU A 97 -27.47 -1.10 -28.54
#